data_AF-H2Z2J7-F1
#
_entry.id   AF-H2Z2J7-F1
#
_cell.length_a   1.000
_cell.length_b   1.000
_cell.length_c   1.000
_cell.angle_alpha   90.00
_cell.angle_beta   90.00
_cell.angle_gamma   90.00
#
_symmetry.space_group_name_H-M   'P 1'
#
loop_
_entity.id
_entity.type
_entity.pdbx_description
1 polymer ?
#
loop_
_entity_poly.entity_id
_entity_poly.type
_entity_poly.pdbx_seq_one_letter_code
_entity_poly.pdbx_strand_id
1 'polypeptide(L)'
;MTGWGKTSGGIFGQIPNTMQYGYTYLISKAECAATWGSQVTDRMQCANDNSNSACNGDSGGPLAVNDGGVWKLVGNTSWGSSSCAVSMPSAWSKNSAVYSWIQTNADL
;
A
#
# COMPACT_ATOMS: atom_id res chain seq x y z
N MET A 1 -2.13 -6.89 -0.68
CA MET A 1 -0.80 -6.55 -0.12
C MET A 1 -0.29 -7.74 0.68
N THR A 2 1.03 -7.90 0.79
CA THR A 2 1.66 -8.93 1.63
C THR A 2 2.80 -8.33 2.44
N GLY A 3 3.11 -8.88 3.61
CA GLY A 3 4.17 -8.36 4.47
C GLY A 3 4.27 -9.03 5.83
N TRP A 4 5.16 -8.48 6.67
CA TRP A 4 5.36 -8.84 8.07
C TRP A 4 5.11 -7.62 8.97
N GLY A 5 4.35 -6.64 8.52
CA GLY A 5 3.94 -5.53 9.37
C GLY A 5 3.04 -6.01 10.51
N LYS A 6 2.83 -5.11 11.48
CA LYS A 6 1.96 -5.41 12.62
C LYS A 6 0.56 -5.81 12.14
N THR A 7 0.04 -6.91 12.70
CA THR A 7 -1.31 -7.42 12.38
C THR A 7 -2.42 -6.75 13.19
N SER A 8 -2.06 -5.92 14.16
CA SER A 8 -2.97 -5.07 14.93
C SER A 8 -2.36 -3.68 15.15
N GLY A 9 -3.22 -2.67 15.15
CA GLY A 9 -2.82 -1.28 15.34
C GLY A 9 -2.31 -0.95 16.74
N GLY A 10 -1.67 0.22 16.89
CA GLY A 10 -1.23 0.75 18.18
C GLY A 10 0.09 0.19 18.73
N ILE A 11 0.39 0.55 19.99
CA ILE A 11 1.68 0.25 20.65
C ILE A 11 1.86 -1.25 20.94
N PHE A 12 0.77 -2.00 21.11
CA PHE A 12 0.79 -3.44 21.42
C PHE A 12 0.78 -4.32 20.18
N GLY A 13 0.69 -3.75 18.97
CA GLY A 13 0.73 -4.50 17.73
C GLY A 13 2.04 -5.29 17.59
N GLN A 14 1.92 -6.59 17.29
CA GLN A 14 3.03 -7.53 17.18
C GLN A 14 3.41 -7.76 15.71
N ILE A 15 4.70 -7.92 15.47
CA ILE A 15 5.22 -8.38 14.17
C ILE A 15 5.06 -9.90 14.10
N PRO A 16 4.39 -10.45 13.08
CA PRO A 16 4.22 -11.89 12.92
C PRO A 16 5.53 -12.56 12.48
N ASN A 17 5.68 -13.85 12.78
CA ASN A 17 6.81 -14.67 12.29
C ASN A 17 6.57 -15.26 10.89
N THR A 18 5.33 -15.22 10.42
CA THR A 18 4.93 -15.71 9.09
C THR A 18 4.40 -14.55 8.26
N MET A 19 4.62 -14.65 6.94
CA MET A 19 4.12 -13.66 5.99
C MET A 19 2.59 -13.59 6.08
N GLN A 20 2.07 -12.38 6.15
CA GLN A 20 0.65 -12.10 6.09
C GLN A 20 0.26 -11.60 4.70
N TYR A 21 -1.01 -11.74 4.38
CA TYR A 21 -1.62 -11.15 3.20
C TYR A 21 -2.99 -10.60 3.54
N GLY A 22 -3.33 -9.50 2.88
CA GLY A 22 -4.64 -8.87 2.98
C GLY A 22 -5.08 -8.36 1.61
N TYR A 23 -6.35 -8.59 1.28
CA TYR A 23 -6.96 -7.95 0.13
C TYR A 23 -7.34 -6.51 0.50
N THR A 24 -7.38 -5.63 -0.50
CA THR A 24 -7.81 -4.25 -0.37
C THR A 24 -8.21 -3.75 -1.76
N TYR A 25 -8.87 -2.60 -1.85
CA TYR A 25 -9.31 -2.01 -3.11
C TYR A 25 -8.55 -0.73 -3.39
N LEU A 26 -8.03 -0.60 -4.61
CA LEU A 26 -7.51 0.68 -5.09
C LEU A 26 -8.65 1.71 -5.10
N ILE A 27 -8.37 2.88 -4.55
CA ILE A 27 -9.30 4.02 -4.56
C ILE A 27 -8.73 5.15 -5.42
N SER A 28 -9.60 6.05 -5.87
CA SER A 28 -9.19 7.21 -6.65
C SER A 28 -8.32 8.16 -5.82
N LYS A 29 -7.51 8.98 -6.52
CA LYS A 29 -6.73 10.06 -5.88
C LYS A 29 -7.65 11.02 -5.11
N ALA A 30 -8.82 11.32 -5.66
CA ALA A 30 -9.81 12.21 -5.05
C ALA A 30 -10.36 11.63 -3.73
N GLU A 31 -10.72 10.35 -3.71
CA GLU A 31 -11.16 9.66 -2.49
C GLU A 31 -10.05 9.63 -1.43
N CYS A 32 -8.81 9.35 -1.83
CA CYS A 32 -7.68 9.38 -0.91
C CYS A 32 -7.41 10.79 -0.35
N ALA A 33 -7.48 11.81 -1.21
CA ALA A 33 -7.30 13.20 -0.83
C ALA A 33 -8.44 13.73 0.04
N ALA A 34 -9.62 13.11 0.01
CA ALA A 34 -10.70 13.43 0.96
C ALA A 34 -10.30 13.14 2.41
N THR A 35 -9.38 12.18 2.65
CA THR A 35 -8.81 11.90 3.98
C THR A 35 -7.50 12.65 4.24
N TRP A 36 -6.59 12.66 3.26
CA TRP A 36 -5.21 13.10 3.47
C TRP A 36 -4.88 14.48 2.87
N GLY A 37 -5.82 15.11 2.19
CA GLY A 37 -5.66 16.44 1.60
C GLY A 37 -4.51 16.51 0.60
N SER A 38 -3.75 17.60 0.69
CA SER A 38 -2.64 17.92 -0.24
C SER A 38 -1.42 17.00 -0.09
N GLN A 39 -1.39 16.09 0.88
CA GLN A 39 -0.33 15.09 1.00
C GLN A 39 -0.36 14.08 -0.15
N VAL A 40 -1.52 13.88 -0.78
CA VAL A 40 -1.69 12.93 -1.88
C VAL A 40 -1.20 13.53 -3.20
N THR A 41 -0.11 12.99 -3.74
CA THR A 41 0.48 13.42 -5.02
C THR A 41 0.14 12.46 -6.16
N ASP A 42 0.42 12.86 -7.41
CA ASP A 42 0.23 11.98 -8.58
C ASP A 42 1.21 10.79 -8.64
N ARG A 43 2.24 10.81 -7.80
CA ARG A 43 3.20 9.70 -7.63
C ARG A 43 2.77 8.70 -6.56
N MET A 44 1.59 8.87 -5.98
CA MET A 44 1.00 7.99 -4.98
C MET A 44 -0.25 7.31 -5.53
N GLN A 45 -0.56 6.15 -4.98
CA GLN A 45 -1.86 5.51 -5.12
C GLN A 45 -2.29 5.03 -3.74
N CYS A 46 -3.60 4.97 -3.51
CA CYS A 46 -4.14 4.56 -2.23
C CYS A 46 -5.03 3.35 -2.38
N ALA A 47 -5.14 2.60 -1.29
CA ALA A 47 -6.11 1.53 -1.19
C ALA A 47 -6.81 1.57 0.17
N ASN A 48 -8.09 1.21 0.16
CA ASN A 48 -8.90 1.09 1.35
C ASN A 48 -10.06 0.11 1.13
N ASP A 49 -10.28 -0.80 2.07
CA ASP A 49 -11.45 -1.69 2.13
C ASP A 49 -12.10 -1.68 3.52
N ASN A 50 -11.70 -0.76 4.40
CA ASN A 50 -12.10 -0.67 5.81
C ASN A 50 -11.84 -1.93 6.64
N SER A 51 -11.05 -2.88 6.14
CA SER A 51 -10.78 -4.16 6.80
C SER A 51 -9.28 -4.43 6.97
N ASN A 52 -8.47 -3.99 6.01
CA ASN A 52 -7.03 -4.20 5.97
C ASN A 52 -6.32 -2.86 5.69
N SER A 53 -5.30 -2.56 6.48
CA SER A 53 -4.41 -1.41 6.28
C SER A 53 -2.96 -1.87 6.26
N ALA A 54 -2.09 -1.18 5.51
CA ALA A 54 -0.66 -1.34 5.71
C ALA A 54 -0.27 -0.77 7.08
N CYS A 55 0.72 -1.38 7.73
CA CYS A 55 1.16 -0.97 9.05
C CYS A 55 2.69 -0.96 9.16
N ASN A 56 3.18 -0.53 10.32
CA ASN A 56 4.61 -0.53 10.65
C ASN A 56 5.21 -1.92 10.40
N GLY A 57 6.28 -1.96 9.60
CA GLY A 57 6.93 -3.19 9.16
C GLY A 57 6.56 -3.64 7.73
N ASP A 58 5.48 -3.11 7.14
CA ASP A 58 5.12 -3.39 5.73
C ASP A 58 5.85 -2.49 4.72
N SER A 59 6.56 -1.46 5.18
CA SER A 59 7.20 -0.44 4.34
C SER A 59 8.09 -1.04 3.25
N GLY A 60 7.93 -0.56 2.01
CA GLY A 60 8.59 -1.08 0.81
C GLY A 60 7.94 -2.32 0.20
N GLY A 61 7.10 -3.02 0.96
CA GLY A 61 6.43 -4.26 0.56
C GLY A 61 5.43 -4.10 -0.60
N PRO A 62 5.03 -5.21 -1.24
CA PRO A 62 4.27 -5.17 -2.48
C PRO A 62 2.77 -4.92 -2.28
N LEU A 63 2.23 -4.01 -3.09
CA LEU A 63 0.83 -4.02 -3.50
C LEU A 63 0.74 -4.60 -4.91
N ALA A 64 0.07 -5.74 -5.04
CA ALA A 64 -0.11 -6.43 -6.31
C ALA A 64 -1.59 -6.60 -6.64
N VAL A 65 -1.91 -6.55 -7.93
CA VAL A 65 -3.24 -6.79 -8.49
C VAL A 65 -3.19 -8.04 -9.35
N ASN A 66 -4.17 -8.93 -9.20
CA ASN A 66 -4.35 -10.06 -10.11
C ASN A 66 -5.11 -9.59 -11.34
N ASP A 67 -4.49 -9.69 -12.50
CA ASP A 67 -5.07 -9.37 -13.79
C ASP A 67 -5.02 -10.62 -14.67
N GLY A 68 -6.17 -11.29 -14.81
CA GLY A 68 -6.29 -12.51 -15.62
C GLY A 68 -5.37 -13.66 -15.17
N GLY A 69 -5.11 -13.80 -13.87
CA GLY A 69 -4.21 -14.82 -13.31
C GLY A 69 -2.76 -14.37 -13.17
N VAL A 70 -2.39 -13.21 -13.71
CA VAL A 70 -1.04 -12.63 -13.58
C VAL A 70 -1.03 -11.57 -12.48
N TRP A 71 -0.16 -11.74 -11.49
CA TRP A 71 0.03 -10.74 -10.45
C TRP A 71 0.96 -9.63 -10.94
N LYS A 72 0.46 -8.40 -10.96
CA LYS A 72 1.22 -7.20 -11.35
C LYS A 72 1.54 -6.37 -10.11
N LEU A 73 2.81 -6.04 -9.91
CA LEU A 73 3.25 -5.13 -8.85
C LEU A 73 2.84 -3.69 -9.20
N VAL A 74 1.82 -3.17 -8.55
CA VAL A 74 1.30 -1.83 -8.84
C VAL A 74 1.93 -0.77 -7.95
N GLY A 75 2.39 -1.10 -6.74
CA GLY A 75 2.98 -0.13 -5.82
C GLY A 75 3.81 -0.72 -4.69
N ASN A 76 4.52 0.14 -3.97
CA ASN A 76 5.33 -0.19 -2.80
C ASN A 76 4.80 0.54 -1.56
N THR A 77 4.60 -0.19 -0.47
CA THR A 77 4.00 0.34 0.76
C THR A 77 4.80 1.51 1.26
N SER A 78 4.14 2.65 1.51
CA SER A 78 4.83 3.87 1.91
C SER A 78 4.39 4.33 3.29
N TRP A 79 3.15 4.79 3.43
CA TRP A 79 2.65 5.40 4.65
C TRP A 79 1.14 5.23 4.80
N GLY A 80 0.63 5.57 5.99
CA GLY A 80 -0.78 5.53 6.32
C GLY A 80 -1.00 6.11 7.71
N SER A 81 -2.14 5.79 8.32
CA SER A 81 -2.42 6.17 9.71
C SER A 81 -1.35 5.62 10.66
N SER A 82 -0.88 6.46 11.59
CA SER A 82 0.11 6.07 12.60
C SER A 82 -0.39 4.98 13.55
N SER A 83 -1.72 4.88 13.73
CA SER A 83 -2.36 3.83 14.50
C SER A 83 -2.70 2.59 13.67
N CYS A 84 -2.42 2.59 12.37
CA CYS A 84 -2.83 1.55 11.42
C CYS A 84 -4.36 1.37 11.41
N ALA A 85 -5.07 2.50 11.40
CA ALA A 85 -6.53 2.52 11.34
C ALA A 85 -7.02 2.03 9.98
N VAL A 86 -7.81 0.96 9.98
CA VAL A 86 -8.41 0.39 8.76
C VAL A 86 -9.42 1.33 8.09
N SER A 87 -10.00 2.27 8.84
CA SER A 87 -10.94 3.27 8.31
C SER A 87 -10.27 4.38 7.49
N MET A 88 -8.94 4.45 7.48
CA MET A 88 -8.17 5.44 6.74
C MET A 88 -7.39 4.77 5.60
N PRO A 89 -7.38 5.35 4.38
CA PRO A 89 -6.60 4.77 3.29
C PRO A 89 -5.12 4.70 3.61
N SER A 90 -4.49 3.60 3.21
CA SER A 90 -3.02 3.50 3.15
C SER A 90 -2.52 3.97 1.78
N ALA A 91 -1.29 4.46 1.72
CA ALA A 91 -0.67 4.99 0.52
C ALA A 91 0.57 4.18 0.10
N TRP A 92 0.65 3.93 -1.19
CA TRP A 92 1.77 3.26 -1.87
C TRP A 92 2.40 4.22 -2.88
N SER A 93 3.68 4.01 -3.21
CA SER A 93 4.23 4.58 -4.45
C SER A 93 3.42 4.06 -5.65
N LYS A 94 3.23 4.90 -6.65
CA LYS A 94 2.56 4.52 -7.90
C LYS A 94 3.58 4.09 -8.94
N ASN A 95 3.81 2.79 -9.11
CA ASN A 95 4.87 2.29 -9.99
C ASN A 95 4.63 2.68 -11.45
N SER A 96 3.37 2.76 -11.88
CA SER A 96 3.03 3.25 -13.22
C SER A 96 3.45 4.71 -13.45
N ALA A 97 3.55 5.54 -12.40
CA ALA A 97 3.99 6.94 -12.52
C ALA A 97 5.50 7.08 -12.75
N VAL A 98 6.27 6.02 -12.50
CA VAL A 98 7.73 5.97 -12.68
C VAL A 98 8.16 4.82 -13.58
N TYR A 99 7.23 4.24 -14.34
CA TYR A 99 7.48 3.02 -15.11
C TYR A 99 8.62 3.17 -16.12
N SER A 100 8.70 4.30 -16.82
CA SER A 100 9.81 4.58 -17.75
C SER A 100 11.16 4.58 -17.04
N TRP A 101 11.24 5.13 -15.82
CA TRP A 101 12.47 5.08 -15.03
C TRP A 101 12.81 3.64 -14.63
N ILE A 102 11.82 2.83 -14.24
CA ILE A 102 12.03 1.41 -13.93
C ILE A 102 12.60 0.68 -15.16
N GLN A 103 12.01 0.86 -16.34
CA GLN A 103 12.49 0.22 -17.57
C GLN A 103 13.94 0.58 -17.91
N THR A 104 14.35 1.82 -17.64
CA THR A 104 15.73 2.25 -17.89
C THR A 104 16.75 1.73 -16.88
N ASN A 105 16.33 1.38 -15.65
CA ASN A 105 17.25 1.10 -14.53
C ASN A 105 17.17 -0.33 -13.97
N ALA A 106 16.20 -1.14 -14.39
CA ALA A 106 15.95 -2.46 -13.81
C ALA A 106 16.36 -3.63 -14.74
N ASP A 107 17.01 -3.36 -15.87
CA ASP A 107 17.41 -4.36 -16.88
C ASP A 107 16.26 -5.32 -17.26
N LEU A 108 15.05 -4.77 -17.43
CA LEU A 108 13.82 -5.48 -17.79
C LEU A 108 13.55 -5.48 -19.30
#